data_AF-A0A2V9JRD2-F1
#
_entry.id   AF-A0A2V9JRD2-F1
#
_cell.length_a   1.000
_cell.length_b   1.000
_cell.length_c   1.000
_cell.angle_alpha   90.00
_cell.angle_beta   90.00
_cell.angle_gamma   90.00
#
_symmetry.space_group_name_H-M   'P 1'
#
loop_
_entity.id
_entity.type
_entity.pdbx_description
1 polymer ?
#
loop_
_entity_poly.entity_id
_entity_poly.type
_entity_poly.pdbx_seq_one_letter_code
_entity_poly.pdbx_strand_id
1 'polypeptide(L)'
;NGDGLQDIAAVVRPARGMLAAINSELANWIVQDARKVVPPSALKPEPVEVKHGDWLLAVIHGHGPPGWRNPAARQTYLLRNAVGRNPRSVPADDLRRSMEGAKKLHSFSGDVIADTISGEAGFLYWTGAKYAWSPSR
;
A
#
# COMPACT_ATOMS: atom_id res chain seq x y z
N ASN A 1 -4.94 5.75 -5.71
CA ASN A 1 -6.21 5.23 -5.14
C ASN A 1 -7.35 5.23 -6.15
N GLY A 2 -7.11 5.73 -7.38
CA GLY A 2 -8.10 5.69 -8.47
C GLY A 2 -9.04 6.88 -8.51
N ASP A 3 -8.79 7.96 -7.76
CA ASP A 3 -9.60 9.18 -7.73
C ASP A 3 -9.19 10.22 -8.80
N GLY A 4 -8.15 9.92 -9.60
CA GLY A 4 -7.61 10.80 -10.64
C GLY A 4 -6.59 11.82 -10.15
N LEU A 5 -6.25 11.84 -8.85
CA LEU A 5 -5.19 12.66 -8.29
C LEU A 5 -3.89 11.88 -8.14
N GLN A 6 -2.76 12.58 -8.25
CA GLN A 6 -1.45 11.95 -8.13
C GLN A 6 -1.13 11.63 -6.67
N ASP A 7 -0.92 10.34 -6.42
CA ASP A 7 -0.37 9.80 -5.16
C ASP A 7 1.17 9.77 -5.20
N ILE A 8 1.79 9.51 -4.05
CA ILE A 8 3.19 9.09 -3.98
C ILE A 8 3.32 7.81 -3.16
N ALA A 9 4.17 6.89 -3.64
CA ALA A 9 4.63 5.74 -2.89
C ALA A 9 6.15 5.78 -2.79
N ALA A 10 6.68 5.59 -1.58
CA ALA A 10 8.12 5.65 -1.33
C ALA A 10 8.53 4.50 -0.40
N VAL A 11 9.64 3.84 -0.75
CA VAL A 11 10.27 2.86 0.13
C VAL A 11 11.00 3.60 1.25
N VAL A 12 10.64 3.30 2.50
CA VAL A 12 11.17 3.99 3.68
C VAL A 12 11.59 3.01 4.77
N ARG A 13 12.34 3.51 5.74
CA ARG A 13 12.73 2.79 6.97
C ARG A 13 12.45 3.65 8.19
N PRO A 14 12.12 3.06 9.34
CA PRO A 14 12.03 3.80 10.61
C PRO A 14 13.35 4.50 10.92
N ALA A 15 13.28 5.82 11.16
CA ALA A 15 14.44 6.57 11.64
C ALA A 15 14.79 6.17 13.08
N ARG A 16 16.06 6.34 13.46
CA ARG A 16 16.56 6.00 14.80
C ARG A 16 15.75 6.74 15.86
N GLY A 17 15.25 5.99 16.85
CA GLY A 17 14.46 6.55 17.96
C GLY A 17 12.99 6.88 17.64
N MET A 18 12.53 6.68 16.41
CA MET A 18 11.17 7.08 16.00
C MET A 18 10.11 6.00 16.12
N LEU A 19 10.46 4.77 16.50
CA LEU A 19 9.52 3.63 16.52
C LEU A 19 8.27 3.89 17.38
N ALA A 20 8.44 4.47 18.57
CA ALA A 20 7.29 4.78 19.44
C ALA A 20 6.33 5.79 18.80
N ALA A 21 6.85 6.80 18.10
CA ALA A 21 6.04 7.78 17.38
C ALA A 21 5.36 7.15 16.15
N ILE A 22 6.07 6.27 15.43
CA ILE A 22 5.53 5.52 14.28
C ILE A 22 4.37 4.61 14.67
N ASN A 23 4.49 3.91 15.79
CA ASN A 23 3.48 2.98 16.30
C ASN A 23 2.43 3.64 17.20
N SER A 24 2.44 4.97 17.35
CA SER A 24 1.46 5.67 18.18
C SER A 24 0.06 5.59 17.56
N GLU A 25 -0.96 5.34 18.37
CA GLU A 25 -2.37 5.43 17.94
C GLU A 25 -2.77 6.86 17.50
N LEU A 26 -2.00 7.87 17.92
CA LEU A 26 -2.20 9.28 17.55
C LEU A 26 -1.42 9.69 16.30
N ALA A 27 -0.72 8.75 15.65
CA ALA A 27 0.02 9.05 14.44
C ALA A 27 -0.92 9.47 13.29
N ASN A 28 -0.43 10.35 12.41
CA ASN A 28 -1.18 10.82 11.25
C ASN A 28 -1.18 9.82 10.06
N TRP A 29 -0.86 8.55 10.32
CA TRP A 29 -0.80 7.50 9.30
C TRP A 29 -1.41 6.20 9.83
N ILE A 30 -1.87 5.37 8.90
CA ILE A 30 -2.44 4.06 9.20
C ILE A 30 -1.39 2.99 8.91
N VAL A 31 -1.01 2.22 9.94
CA VAL A 31 -0.10 1.08 9.78
C VAL A 31 -0.90 -0.15 9.35
N GLN A 32 -0.47 -0.81 8.28
CA GLN A 32 -1.12 -2.01 7.75
C GLN A 32 -0.08 -3.08 7.37
N ASP A 33 -0.52 -4.32 7.31
CA ASP A 33 0.21 -5.42 6.71
C ASP A 33 -0.49 -5.80 5.40
N ALA A 34 0.18 -5.55 4.27
CA ALA A 34 -0.40 -5.77 2.95
C ALA A 34 -0.67 -7.25 2.63
N ARG A 35 -0.04 -8.18 3.37
CA ARG A 35 -0.18 -9.62 3.16
C ARG A 35 -1.17 -10.27 4.12
N LYS A 36 -1.59 -9.58 5.18
CA LYS A 36 -2.66 -10.07 6.07
C LYS A 36 -4.03 -9.79 5.45
N VAL A 37 -4.61 -10.81 4.82
CA VAL A 37 -6.02 -10.80 4.44
C VAL A 37 -6.87 -11.02 5.70
N VAL A 38 -7.33 -9.94 6.32
CA VAL A 38 -8.28 -10.01 7.44
C VAL A 38 -9.66 -10.42 6.88
N PRO A 39 -10.27 -11.53 7.35
CA PRO A 39 -11.61 -11.93 6.97
C PRO A 39 -12.64 -10.86 7.39
N PRO A 40 -13.75 -10.68 6.64
CA PRO A 40 -14.80 -9.72 7.01
C PRO A 40 -15.42 -9.98 8.39
N SER A 41 -15.32 -11.21 8.91
CA SER A 41 -15.86 -11.62 10.22
C SER A 41 -14.99 -11.27 11.42
N ALA A 42 -13.78 -10.73 11.22
CA ALA A 42 -12.92 -10.34 12.34
C ALA A 42 -13.46 -9.06 13.02
N LEU A 43 -13.97 -9.21 14.24
CA LEU A 43 -14.57 -8.12 15.04
C LEU A 43 -13.56 -7.00 15.38
N LYS A 44 -12.25 -7.30 15.41
CA LYS A 44 -11.16 -6.32 15.47
C LYS A 44 -9.94 -6.84 14.70
N PRO A 45 -9.42 -6.12 13.70
CA PRO A 45 -8.10 -6.40 13.14
C PRO A 45 -7.04 -6.29 14.24
N GLU A 46 -6.08 -7.22 14.28
CA GLU A 46 -4.91 -7.07 15.14
C GLU A 46 -4.12 -5.82 14.73
N PRO A 47 -3.68 -4.98 15.69
CA PRO A 47 -2.77 -3.89 15.41
C PRO A 47 -1.49 -4.39 14.72
N VAL A 48 -1.08 -3.71 13.67
CA VAL A 48 0.19 -3.98 12.99
C VAL A 48 1.24 -3.07 13.59
N GLU A 49 2.26 -3.68 14.19
CA GLU A 49 3.39 -2.95 14.77
C GLU A 49 4.57 -2.91 13.77
N VAL A 50 5.13 -1.72 13.55
CA VAL A 50 6.39 -1.51 12.84
C VAL A 50 7.56 -1.86 13.75
N LYS A 51 8.52 -2.62 13.24
CA LYS A 51 9.71 -3.07 13.96
C LYS A 51 10.97 -2.36 13.49
N HIS A 52 11.98 -2.36 14.34
CA HIS A 52 13.31 -1.92 13.95
C HIS A 52 13.80 -2.74 12.75
N GLY A 53 14.32 -2.05 11.74
CA GLY A 53 14.88 -2.67 10.54
C GLY A 53 13.87 -3.02 9.46
N ASP A 54 12.57 -2.84 9.70
CA ASP A 54 11.55 -3.02 8.66
C ASP A 54 11.83 -2.11 7.46
N TRP A 55 11.61 -2.68 6.27
CA TRP A 55 11.38 -1.91 5.05
C TRP A 55 9.88 -1.74 4.89
N LEU A 56 9.46 -0.49 4.71
CA LEU A 56 8.05 -0.11 4.60
C LEU A 56 7.79 0.54 3.25
N LEU A 57 6.55 0.47 2.80
CA LEU A 57 6.04 1.36 1.76
C LEU A 57 5.22 2.45 2.43
N ALA A 58 5.69 3.70 2.35
CA ALA A 58 4.88 4.86 2.67
C ALA A 58 4.04 5.22 1.44
N VAL A 59 2.72 5.37 1.61
CA VAL A 59 1.83 5.84 0.56
C VAL A 59 1.02 7.02 1.04
N ILE A 60 1.03 8.12 0.29
CA ILE A 60 0.23 9.32 0.56
C ILE A 60 -0.71 9.50 -0.63
N HIS A 61 -2.02 9.45 -0.37
CA HIS A 61 -3.01 9.74 -1.40
C HIS A 61 -3.08 11.24 -1.70
N GLY A 62 -3.26 11.58 -2.97
CA GLY A 62 -3.34 12.97 -3.40
C GLY A 62 -4.57 13.70 -2.87
N HIS A 63 -4.48 15.03 -2.77
CA HIS A 63 -5.62 15.88 -2.42
C HIS A 63 -5.65 17.17 -3.23
N GLY A 64 -6.73 17.39 -3.98
CA GLY A 64 -6.88 18.54 -4.87
C GLY A 64 -5.80 18.63 -5.95
N PRO A 65 -5.73 19.76 -6.68
CA PRO A 65 -4.78 19.94 -7.78
C PRO A 65 -3.30 19.68 -7.45
N PRO A 66 -2.78 20.01 -6.23
CA PRO A 66 -1.39 19.70 -5.88
C PRO A 66 -1.10 18.21 -5.62
N GLY A 67 -2.11 17.34 -5.62
CA GLY A 67 -1.97 15.91 -5.35
C GLY A 67 -1.38 15.66 -3.96
N TRP A 68 -0.44 14.72 -3.87
CA TRP A 68 0.19 14.35 -2.59
C TRP A 68 0.98 15.48 -1.92
N ARG A 69 1.35 16.53 -2.67
CA ARG A 69 2.08 17.70 -2.14
C ARG A 69 1.17 18.65 -1.35
N ASN A 70 -0.15 18.43 -1.40
CA ASN A 70 -1.09 19.26 -0.68
C ASN A 70 -0.98 18.99 0.84
N PRO A 71 -0.83 20.02 1.70
CA PRO A 71 -0.82 19.83 3.15
C PRO A 71 -2.09 19.16 3.72
N ALA A 72 -3.21 19.21 2.98
CA ALA A 72 -4.46 18.52 3.33
C ALA A 72 -4.51 17.04 2.88
N ALA A 73 -3.46 16.51 2.23
CA ALA A 73 -3.34 15.09 1.89
C ALA A 73 -3.07 14.24 3.15
N ARG A 74 -4.14 13.92 3.88
CA ARG A 74 -4.05 13.23 5.19
C ARG A 74 -4.24 11.71 5.12
N GLN A 75 -4.63 11.18 3.96
CA GLN A 75 -4.77 9.74 3.76
C GLN A 75 -3.38 9.12 3.52
N THR A 76 -2.69 8.84 4.63
CA THR A 76 -1.32 8.30 4.64
C THR A 76 -1.28 6.90 5.24
N TYR A 77 -0.52 6.02 4.60
CA TYR A 77 -0.37 4.61 4.98
C TYR A 77 1.10 4.25 5.13
N LEU A 78 1.41 3.42 6.13
CA LEU A 78 2.70 2.75 6.28
C LEU A 78 2.49 1.25 6.20
N LEU A 79 2.99 0.64 5.12
CA LEU A 79 2.70 -0.75 4.80
C LEU A 79 3.90 -1.64 5.12
N ARG A 80 3.68 -2.62 5.99
CA ARG A 80 4.60 -3.74 6.20
C ARG A 80 4.37 -4.81 5.15
N ASN A 81 5.44 -5.57 4.87
CA ASN A 81 5.42 -6.69 3.94
C ASN A 81 4.94 -6.33 2.52
N ALA A 82 5.14 -5.08 2.11
CA ALA A 82 4.61 -4.50 0.88
C ALA A 82 5.70 -4.08 -0.13
N VAL A 83 6.98 -4.29 0.20
CA VAL A 83 8.12 -3.93 -0.63
C VAL A 83 9.04 -5.13 -0.76
N GLY A 84 9.50 -5.37 -1.98
CA GLY A 84 10.45 -6.38 -2.36
C GLY A 84 11.66 -5.78 -3.03
N ARG A 85 11.96 -6.25 -4.24
CA ARG A 85 13.22 -5.94 -4.94
C ARG A 85 13.14 -4.71 -5.85
N ASN A 86 12.00 -4.46 -6.49
CA ASN A 86 11.88 -3.44 -7.51
C ASN A 86 10.42 -2.95 -7.65
N PRO A 87 9.91 -2.20 -6.65
CA PRO A 87 8.56 -1.65 -6.71
C PRO A 87 8.44 -0.63 -7.85
N ARG A 88 7.42 -0.81 -8.69
CA ARG A 88 7.14 0.09 -9.82
C ARG A 88 5.65 0.37 -9.95
N SER A 89 5.31 1.62 -10.26
CA SER A 89 3.94 1.97 -10.65
C SER A 89 3.63 1.38 -12.01
N VAL A 90 2.48 0.73 -12.15
CA VAL A 90 1.98 0.16 -13.40
C VAL A 90 0.50 0.49 -13.50
N PRO A 91 0.01 1.02 -14.63
CA PRO A 91 -1.42 1.17 -14.86
C PRO A 91 -2.14 -0.17 -14.68
N ALA A 92 -3.24 -0.21 -13.92
CA ALA A 92 -3.97 -1.46 -13.69
C ALA A 92 -4.47 -2.10 -14.99
N ASP A 93 -4.76 -1.28 -16.01
CA ASP A 93 -5.19 -1.74 -17.34
C ASP A 93 -4.11 -2.56 -18.07
N ASP A 94 -2.83 -2.24 -17.88
CA ASP A 94 -1.74 -2.99 -18.50
C ASP A 94 -1.65 -4.40 -17.88
N LEU A 95 -1.84 -4.51 -16.56
CA LEU A 95 -1.83 -5.79 -15.87
C LEU A 95 -3.05 -6.67 -16.18
N ARG A 96 -4.23 -6.07 -16.37
CA ARG A 96 -5.44 -6.79 -16.79
C ARG A 96 -5.25 -7.49 -18.12
N ARG A 97 -4.54 -6.85 -19.05
CA ARG A 97 -4.25 -7.41 -20.38
C ARG A 97 -3.25 -8.57 -20.33
N SER A 98 -2.38 -8.60 -19.32
CA SER A 98 -1.27 -9.57 -19.24
C SER A 98 -1.52 -10.80 -18.37
N MET A 99 -2.58 -10.84 -17.55
CA MET A 99 -2.83 -11.97 -16.63
C MET A 99 -4.05 -12.80 -17.05
N GLU A 100 -3.85 -14.11 -17.27
CA GLU A 100 -4.96 -15.07 -17.32
C GLU A 100 -5.64 -15.11 -15.94
N GLY A 101 -6.95 -14.86 -15.89
CA GLY A 101 -7.71 -14.79 -14.63
C GLY A 101 -8.07 -13.38 -14.15
N ALA A 102 -7.93 -12.36 -15.01
CA ALA A 102 -8.24 -10.94 -14.73
C ALA A 102 -9.66 -10.62 -14.20
N LYS A 103 -10.53 -11.62 -14.05
CA LYS A 103 -11.86 -11.48 -13.44
C LYS A 103 -11.83 -10.90 -12.01
N LYS A 104 -10.75 -11.11 -11.24
CA LYS A 104 -10.58 -10.51 -9.89
C LYS A 104 -10.13 -9.04 -9.92
N LEU A 105 -9.67 -8.52 -11.05
CA LEU A 105 -9.13 -7.16 -11.20
C LEU A 105 -10.15 -6.12 -11.66
N HIS A 106 -11.40 -6.52 -11.95
CA HIS A 106 -12.43 -5.60 -12.45
C HIS A 106 -12.81 -4.49 -11.45
N SER A 107 -12.39 -4.57 -10.19
CA SER A 107 -12.84 -3.68 -9.12
C SER A 107 -11.88 -2.55 -8.71
N PHE A 108 -10.68 -2.42 -9.30
CA PHE A 108 -9.69 -1.42 -8.83
C PHE A 108 -9.28 -0.45 -9.94
N SER A 109 -9.50 0.86 -9.77
CA SER A 109 -9.08 1.91 -10.73
C SER A 109 -7.70 2.48 -10.41
N GLY A 110 -7.03 3.04 -11.42
CA GLY A 110 -5.73 3.72 -11.30
C GLY A 110 -4.52 2.81 -11.47
N ASP A 111 -3.41 3.19 -10.84
CA ASP A 111 -2.16 2.43 -10.85
C ASP A 111 -2.09 1.42 -9.70
N VAL A 112 -1.33 0.37 -9.91
CA VAL A 112 -0.90 -0.58 -8.87
C VAL A 112 0.62 -0.57 -8.76
N ILE A 113 1.14 -1.13 -7.66
CA ILE A 113 2.59 -1.21 -7.44
C ILE A 113 3.02 -2.65 -7.66
N ALA A 114 3.58 -2.93 -8.83
CA ALA A 114 4.14 -4.23 -9.16
C ALA A 114 5.50 -4.42 -8.49
N ASP A 115 5.76 -5.61 -7.93
CA ASP A 115 7.02 -5.93 -7.27
C ASP A 115 7.26 -7.45 -7.24
N THR A 116 8.40 -7.87 -6.69
CA THR A 116 8.70 -9.26 -6.33
C THR A 116 9.05 -9.31 -4.85
N ILE A 117 8.12 -9.79 -4.03
CA ILE A 117 8.25 -9.86 -2.56
C ILE A 117 8.54 -11.31 -2.16
N SER A 118 9.66 -11.54 -1.46
CA SER A 118 10.08 -12.89 -1.04
C SER A 118 10.14 -13.92 -2.18
N GLY A 119 10.50 -13.48 -3.40
CA GLY A 119 10.59 -14.34 -4.59
C GLY A 119 9.27 -14.54 -5.34
N GLU A 120 8.16 -14.01 -4.84
CA GLU A 120 6.84 -14.08 -5.47
C GLU A 120 6.55 -12.78 -6.23
N ALA A 121 6.33 -12.89 -7.54
CA ALA A 121 5.89 -11.76 -8.37
C ALA A 121 4.41 -11.47 -8.13
N GLY A 122 4.07 -10.19 -8.09
CA GLY A 122 2.70 -9.76 -7.85
C GLY A 122 2.58 -8.25 -7.85
N PHE A 123 1.48 -7.77 -7.28
CA PHE A 123 1.20 -6.35 -7.20
C PHE A 123 0.43 -6.01 -5.93
N LEU A 124 0.74 -4.83 -5.41
CA LEU A 124 0.01 -4.18 -4.35
C LEU A 124 -1.06 -3.25 -4.96
N TYR A 125 -2.29 -3.34 -4.50
CA TYR A 125 -3.41 -2.55 -5.01
C TYR A 125 -4.26 -1.99 -3.87
N TRP A 126 -4.99 -0.91 -4.19
CA TRP A 126 -5.96 -0.29 -3.29
C TRP A 126 -7.32 -0.97 -3.44
N THR A 127 -7.91 -1.44 -2.34
CA THR A 127 -9.21 -2.13 -2.34
C THR A 127 -10.41 -1.18 -2.23
N GLY A 128 -10.20 0.13 -2.17
CA GLY A 128 -11.20 1.11 -1.72
C GLY A 128 -11.16 1.41 -0.22
N ALA A 129 -10.46 0.59 0.58
CA ALA A 129 -10.40 0.74 2.04
C ALA A 129 -9.01 0.44 2.63
N LYS A 130 -8.25 -0.48 2.04
CA LYS A 130 -6.91 -0.86 2.47
C LYS A 130 -6.02 -1.22 1.29
N TYR A 131 -4.73 -1.37 1.55
CA TYR A 131 -3.82 -1.99 0.60
C TYR A 131 -3.79 -3.50 0.77
N ALA A 132 -3.70 -4.22 -0.35
CA ALA A 132 -3.60 -5.67 -0.39
C ALA A 132 -2.60 -6.13 -1.45
N TRP A 133 -1.89 -7.21 -1.15
CA TRP A 133 -1.02 -7.91 -2.09
C TRP A 133 -1.79 -8.99 -2.85
N SER A 134 -1.61 -9.07 -4.17
CA SER A 134 -2.03 -10.20 -4.99
C SER A 134 -0.80 -10.78 -5.71
N PRO A 135 -0.54 -12.08 -5.57
CA PRO A 135 0.35 -12.80 -6.46
C PRO A 135 -0.13 -12.69 -7.92
N SER A 136 0.81 -12.70 -8.87
CA SER A 136 0.49 -12.70 -10.30
C SER A 136 0.37 -14.11 -10.90
N ARG A 137 0.52 -15.16 -10.09
CA ARG A 137 0.42 -16.58 -10.47
C ARG A 137 -0.44 -17.33 -9.46
#